data_AF-A0A7K1APB0-F1
#
_entry.id   AF-A0A7K1APB0-F1
#
_cell.length_a   1.000
_cell.length_b   1.000
_cell.length_c   1.000
_cell.angle_alpha   90.00
_cell.angle_beta   90.00
_cell.angle_gamma   90.00
#
_symmetry.space_group_name_H-M   'P 1'
#
loop_
_entity.id
_entity.type
_entity.pdbx_description
1 polymer ?
#
loop_
_entity_poly.entity_id
_entity_poly.type
_entity_poly.pdbx_seq_one_letter_code
_entity_poly.pdbx_strand_id
1 'polypeptide(L)'
;MTSRIINFENPLRFVTGTVGLPGERTFFIQVEDSNRLISVSLEKSQVQALADRLVYMLREIKQNDSDVVISVLDKDDKPLNTPIE
;
A
#
# COMPACT_ATOMS: atom_id res chain seq x y z
N MET A 1 -13.03 -16.00 12.28
CA MET A 1 -12.85 -14.61 11.80
C MET A 1 -13.20 -14.61 10.32
N THR A 2 -14.27 -13.94 9.92
CA THR A 2 -14.66 -13.81 8.50
C THR A 2 -13.72 -12.84 7.81
N SER A 3 -13.12 -13.22 6.68
CA SER A 3 -12.30 -12.31 5.88
C SER A 3 -13.19 -11.17 5.36
N ARG A 4 -12.74 -9.93 5.55
CA ARG A 4 -13.38 -8.75 4.95
C ARG A 4 -12.63 -8.41 3.67
N ILE A 5 -13.35 -8.39 2.55
CA ILE A 5 -12.81 -7.97 1.26
C ILE A 5 -13.29 -6.55 0.98
N ILE A 6 -12.36 -5.65 0.69
CA ILE A 6 -12.64 -4.26 0.31
C ILE A 6 -12.01 -4.05 -1.06
N ASN A 7 -12.83 -3.79 -2.07
CA ASN A 7 -12.39 -3.63 -3.45
C ASN A 7 -12.17 -2.16 -3.78
N PHE A 8 -11.07 -1.88 -4.48
CA PHE A 8 -10.73 -0.59 -5.04
C PHE A 8 -10.34 -0.80 -6.51
N GLU A 9 -11.03 -0.13 -7.43
CA GLU A 9 -10.71 -0.23 -8.87
C GLU A 9 -9.57 0.70 -9.26
N ASN A 10 -9.59 1.95 -8.78
CA ASN A 10 -8.57 2.94 -9.06
C ASN A 10 -8.36 3.86 -7.84
N PRO A 11 -7.66 3.38 -6.80
CA PRO A 11 -7.42 4.18 -5.61
C PRO A 11 -6.57 5.42 -5.96
N LEU A 12 -6.90 6.56 -5.37
CA LEU A 12 -6.14 7.80 -5.52
C LEU A 12 -4.76 7.72 -4.86
N ARG A 13 -4.67 6.95 -3.77
CA ARG A 13 -3.44 6.76 -3.00
C ARG A 13 -3.41 5.38 -2.37
N PHE A 14 -2.28 4.68 -2.48
CA PHE A 14 -2.04 3.39 -1.83
C PHE A 14 -0.64 3.42 -1.22
N VAL A 15 -0.55 3.57 0.10
CA VAL A 15 0.71 3.86 0.79
C VAL A 15 0.83 3.08 2.08
N THR A 16 2.07 2.79 2.49
CA THR A 16 2.38 2.26 3.82
C THR A 16 3.11 3.30 4.64
N GLY A 17 2.82 3.40 5.93
CA GLY A 17 3.51 4.33 6.83
C GLY A 17 3.56 3.80 8.25
N THR A 18 4.22 4.55 9.13
CA THR A 18 4.34 4.20 10.55
C THR A 18 4.05 5.38 11.44
N VAL A 19 3.45 5.11 12.59
CA VAL A 19 3.23 6.08 13.67
C VAL A 19 3.96 5.59 14.91
N GLY A 20 4.51 6.53 15.70
CA GLY A 20 5.17 6.25 16.97
C GLY A 20 6.70 6.40 16.92
N LEU A 21 7.31 6.29 18.11
CA LEU A 21 8.75 6.42 18.29
C LEU A 21 9.50 5.18 17.80
N PRO A 22 10.80 5.28 17.45
CA PRO A 22 11.63 4.11 17.20
C PRO A 22 11.55 3.12 18.39
N GLY A 23 11.20 1.85 18.11
CA GLY A 23 10.95 0.82 19.14
C GLY A 23 9.48 0.54 19.41
N GLU A 24 8.60 1.52 19.18
CA GLU A 24 7.14 1.43 19.43
C GLU A 24 6.34 1.78 18.17
N ARG A 25 6.88 1.48 16.99
CA ARG A 25 6.23 1.81 15.72
C ARG A 25 5.09 0.86 15.42
N THR A 26 3.91 1.40 15.20
CA THR A 26 2.81 0.70 14.54
C THR A 26 2.84 1.01 13.06
N PHE A 27 2.71 -0.04 12.22
CA PHE A 27 2.71 0.10 10.77
C PHE A 27 1.27 0.07 10.26
N PHE A 28 1.02 0.83 9.20
CA PHE A 28 -0.29 0.93 8.57
C PHE A 28 -0.16 0.85 7.06
N ILE A 29 -1.16 0.24 6.41
CA ILE A 29 -1.46 0.43 5.00
C ILE A 29 -2.67 1.36 4.94
N GLN A 30 -2.58 2.40 4.11
CA GLN A 30 -3.68 3.29 3.79
C GLN A 30 -4.03 3.23 2.32
N VAL A 31 -5.35 3.19 2.06
CA VAL A 31 -5.93 3.31 0.74
C VAL A 31 -6.91 4.47 0.74
N GLU A 32 -6.65 5.45 -0.11
CA GLU A 32 -7.51 6.61 -0.34
C GLU A 32 -8.23 6.46 -1.68
N ASP A 33 -9.53 6.70 -1.67
CA ASP A 33 -10.40 6.84 -2.82
C ASP A 33 -11.29 8.07 -2.55
N SER A 34 -11.93 8.62 -3.59
CA SER A 34 -12.54 9.97 -3.58
C SER A 34 -13.44 10.27 -2.37
N ASN A 35 -14.06 9.24 -1.79
CA ASN A 35 -15.00 9.36 -0.67
C ASN A 35 -14.66 8.46 0.52
N ARG A 36 -13.51 7.78 0.53
CA ARG A 36 -13.16 6.82 1.59
C ARG A 36 -11.64 6.75 1.83
N LEU A 37 -11.27 6.73 3.10
CA LEU A 37 -9.94 6.41 3.57
C LEU A 37 -10.05 5.13 4.41
N ILE A 38 -9.31 4.10 4.04
CA ILE A 38 -9.20 2.87 4.83
C ILE A 38 -7.78 2.78 5.37
N SER A 39 -7.67 2.60 6.68
CA SER A 39 -6.43 2.34 7.42
C SER A 39 -6.47 0.94 8.00
N VAL A 40 -5.38 0.19 7.87
CA VAL A 40 -5.24 -1.15 8.47
C VAL A 40 -3.87 -1.24 9.13
N SER A 41 -3.86 -1.53 10.44
CA SER A 41 -2.64 -1.82 11.18
C SER A 41 -2.07 -3.19 10.79
N LEU A 42 -0.74 -3.28 10.69
CA LEU A 42 -0.04 -4.52 10.36
C LEU A 42 1.35 -4.57 10.98
N GLU A 43 2.00 -5.73 10.88
CA GLU A 43 3.39 -5.90 11.32
C GLU A 43 4.40 -5.40 10.28
N LYS A 44 5.59 -5.01 10.74
CA LYS A 44 6.70 -4.60 9.86
C LYS A 44 7.05 -5.68 8.82
N SER A 45 7.06 -6.94 9.24
CA SER A 45 7.34 -8.10 8.39
C SER A 45 6.31 -8.23 7.26
N GLN A 46 5.05 -7.95 7.55
CA GLN A 46 3.95 -8.00 6.58
C GLN A 46 4.04 -6.85 5.57
N VAL A 47 4.41 -5.64 6.00
CA VAL A 47 4.68 -4.50 5.08
C VAL A 47 5.77 -4.89 4.09
N GLN A 48 6.87 -5.45 4.60
CA GLN A 48 8.00 -5.86 3.78
C GLN A 48 7.59 -6.94 2.77
N ALA A 49 6.91 -8.00 3.23
CA ALA A 49 6.45 -9.08 2.36
C ALA A 49 5.49 -8.58 1.26
N LEU A 50 4.61 -7.63 1.58
CA LEU A 50 3.70 -7.02 0.61
C LEU A 50 4.46 -6.23 -0.45
N ALA A 51 5.42 -5.39 -0.03
CA ALA A 51 6.23 -4.59 -0.94
C ALA A 51 7.03 -5.48 -1.91
N ASP A 52 7.68 -6.52 -1.38
CA ASP A 52 8.44 -7.48 -2.18
C ASP A 52 7.54 -8.22 -3.19
N ARG A 53 6.33 -8.63 -2.75
CA ARG A 53 5.36 -9.29 -3.63
C ARG A 53 4.86 -8.37 -4.74
N LEU A 54 4.58 -7.10 -4.46
CA LEU A 54 4.17 -6.12 -5.48
C LEU A 54 5.27 -5.91 -6.52
N VAL A 55 6.51 -5.73 -6.10
CA VAL A 55 7.67 -5.60 -7.01
C VAL A 55 7.81 -6.83 -7.90
N TYR A 56 7.66 -8.02 -7.32
CA TYR A 56 7.73 -9.25 -8.08
C TYR A 56 6.57 -9.38 -9.08
N MET A 57 5.33 -9.06 -8.70
CA MET A 57 4.17 -9.07 -9.62
C MET A 57 4.35 -8.10 -10.78
N LEU A 58 4.89 -6.90 -10.55
CA LEU A 58 5.18 -5.94 -11.63
C LEU A 58 6.22 -6.49 -12.62
N ARG A 59 7.21 -7.24 -12.13
CA ARG A 59 8.18 -7.93 -13.01
C ARG A 59 7.53 -9.04 -13.82
N GLU A 60 6.66 -9.85 -13.20
CA GLU A 60 5.91 -10.89 -13.90
C GLU A 60 5.03 -10.31 -15.02
N ILE A 61 4.32 -9.21 -14.76
CA ILE A 61 3.49 -8.53 -15.77
C ILE A 61 4.35 -8.11 -16.96
N LYS A 62 5.48 -7.43 -16.71
CA LYS A 62 6.39 -6.99 -17.77
C LYS A 62 7.03 -8.14 -18.56
N GLN A 63 7.21 -9.30 -17.92
CA GLN A 63 7.73 -10.50 -18.60
C GLN A 63 6.68 -11.17 -19.48
N ASN A 64 5.42 -11.17 -19.05
CA ASN A 64 4.31 -11.79 -19.79
C ASN A 64 3.76 -10.90 -20.91
N ASP A 65 3.84 -9.58 -20.74
CA ASP A 65 3.42 -8.59 -21.72
C ASP A 65 4.51 -7.52 -21.86
N SER A 66 5.27 -7.60 -22.95
CA SER A 66 6.37 -6.68 -23.23
C SER A 66 5.92 -5.28 -23.64
N ASP A 67 4.66 -5.14 -24.07
CA ASP A 67 4.10 -3.87 -24.54
C ASP A 67 3.43 -3.08 -23.40
N VAL A 68 3.26 -3.67 -22.21
CA VAL A 68 2.77 -2.97 -21.02
C VAL A 68 3.71 -1.83 -20.64
N VAL A 69 3.16 -0.62 -20.69
CA VAL A 69 3.84 0.60 -20.23
C VAL A 69 3.56 0.79 -18.74
N ILE A 70 4.57 0.54 -17.92
CA ILE A 70 4.54 0.87 -16.48
C ILE A 70 5.02 2.31 -16.32
N SER A 71 4.10 3.22 -15.97
CA SER A 71 4.44 4.60 -15.65
C SER A 71 5.26 4.66 -14.37
N VAL A 72 6.44 5.29 -14.44
CA VAL A 72 7.19 5.66 -13.24
C VAL A 72 6.49 6.87 -12.62
N LEU A 73 5.98 6.70 -11.41
CA LEU A 73 5.38 7.78 -10.63
C LEU A 73 6.44 8.46 -9.77
N ASP A 74 6.19 9.72 -9.43
CA ASP A 74 6.98 10.41 -8.42
C ASP A 74 6.86 9.68 -7.08
N LYS A 75 7.95 9.68 -6.32
CA LYS A 75 7.96 9.11 -4.99
C LYS A 75 7.02 9.90 -4.07
N ASP A 76 6.08 9.20 -3.44
CA ASP A 76 5.21 9.79 -2.43
C ASP A 76 5.89 9.76 -1.06
N ASP A 77 6.36 10.93 -0.62
CA ASP A 77 6.94 11.16 0.71
C ASP A 77 5.97 11.91 1.66
N LYS A 78 4.68 12.02 1.29
CA LYS A 78 3.68 12.66 2.16
C LYS A 78 3.34 11.77 3.36
N PRO A 79 3.01 12.34 4.53
CA PRO A 79 2.60 11.57 5.70
C PRO A 79 1.30 10.78 5.44
N LEU A 80 0.98 9.84 6.34
CA LEU A 80 -0.32 9.20 6.37
C LEU A 80 -1.44 10.24 6.58
N ASN A 81 -2.58 10.03 5.95
CA ASN A 81 -3.75 10.87 6.15
C ASN A 81 -4.39 10.57 7.51
N THR A 82 -5.04 11.56 8.10
CA THR A 82 -5.85 11.40 9.31
C THR A 82 -7.33 11.22 8.94
N PRO A 83 -8.12 10.46 9.72
CA PRO A 83 -7.74 9.71 10.92
C PRO A 83 -6.92 8.45 10.62
N ILE A 84 -6.05 8.07 11.56
CA ILE A 84 -5.36 6.79 11.57
C ILE A 84 -6.09 5.95 12.62
N GLU A 85 -6.93 5.04 12.15
CA GLU A 85 -7.62 4.04 12.97
C GLU A 85 -6.90 2.69 12.90
#